data_AF-A0A820RPF3-F1
#
_entry.id   AF-A0A820RPF3-F1
#
_cell.length_a   1.000
_cell.length_b   1.000
_cell.length_c   1.000
_cell.angle_alpha   90.00
_cell.angle_beta   90.00
_cell.angle_gamma   90.00
#
_symmetry.space_group_name_H-M   'P 1'
#
loop_
_entity.id
_entity.type
_entity.pdbx_description
1 polymer ?
#
loop_
_entity_poly.entity_id
_entity_poly.type
_entity_poly.pdbx_seq_one_letter_code
_entity_poly.pdbx_strand_id
1 'polypeptide(L)'
;MSSTTNIRSVDSFSSKSSLAPQTIHKPKQSKFHKIIQFFLSFNIDRKETDDNSQQHAKLVLRAFLIYMIFVGNILIVAFLSQSKYDFFITNTFEYHLIDARFPVKSAWLERNIRYNPYKNAQNKYGDAFMIDFNQIATFDDIWQFMNETIGNVFYRSHVWQSNPAVTSQRSIRWILDHFLMIGVIRMRQVRVKAEKCNIPKSYSDEIADCYPAYSLNKKDTDPFGPITFSDSTEINMKQAWNYMSADTTGMGSYSGQYGTYDGSGYVADLAQYERTNKRFTNDLNELKLIFMRFHPFSFERMVET
;
A
#
# COMPACT_ATOMS: atom_id res chain seq x y z
N MET A 1 -61.90 37.38 -29.67
CA MET A 1 -62.50 36.28 -30.46
C MET A 1 -61.97 34.99 -29.86
N SER A 2 -62.72 34.41 -28.92
CA SER A 2 -63.57 33.22 -29.11
C SER A 2 -62.75 31.94 -29.30
N SER A 3 -62.72 31.06 -28.28
CA SER A 3 -63.55 29.82 -28.16
C SER A 3 -62.83 28.63 -28.82
N THR A 4 -62.81 27.38 -28.35
CA THR A 4 -63.51 26.68 -27.27
C THR A 4 -62.90 25.28 -27.09
N THR A 5 -63.14 24.74 -25.90
CA THR A 5 -63.02 23.37 -25.34
C THR A 5 -63.64 22.19 -26.12
N ASN A 6 -63.15 20.97 -25.85
CA ASN A 6 -63.86 19.72 -25.41
C ASN A 6 -63.05 18.47 -25.87
N ILE A 7 -62.62 17.48 -25.06
CA ILE A 7 -63.25 16.52 -24.11
C ILE A 7 -64.34 15.62 -24.72
N ARG A 8 -64.08 14.29 -24.83
CA ARG A 8 -64.91 13.13 -24.39
C ARG A 8 -64.47 11.79 -25.03
N SER A 9 -64.15 10.75 -24.23
CA SER A 9 -64.97 9.59 -23.77
C SER A 9 -65.22 8.53 -24.85
N VAL A 10 -64.58 7.35 -24.78
CA VAL A 10 -65.03 6.07 -24.15
C VAL A 10 -66.35 5.53 -24.69
N ASP A 11 -66.29 4.35 -25.33
CA ASP A 11 -67.25 3.23 -25.27
C ASP A 11 -66.60 2.02 -25.98
N SER A 12 -66.26 0.94 -25.26
CA SER A 12 -67.07 -0.25 -24.94
C SER A 12 -67.12 -1.30 -26.08
N PHE A 13 -66.64 -2.52 -25.80
CA PHE A 13 -67.16 -3.72 -26.47
C PHE A 13 -67.11 -4.93 -25.52
N SER A 14 -68.31 -5.43 -25.26
CA SER A 14 -68.70 -6.67 -24.57
C SER A 14 -68.32 -7.88 -25.45
N SER A 15 -68.00 -9.09 -24.97
CA SER A 15 -68.94 -9.97 -24.27
C SER A 15 -68.33 -11.36 -23.93
N LYS A 16 -68.73 -11.85 -22.75
CA LYS A 16 -69.10 -13.22 -22.31
C LYS A 16 -68.21 -14.45 -22.65
N SER A 17 -67.75 -15.12 -21.59
CA SER A 17 -68.11 -16.54 -21.32
C SER A 17 -67.78 -16.94 -19.87
N SER A 18 -68.60 -17.83 -19.30
CA SER A 18 -68.56 -18.34 -17.93
C SER A 18 -67.90 -19.72 -17.84
N LEU A 19 -67.05 -20.00 -16.84
CA LEU A 19 -67.19 -21.10 -15.84
C LEU A 19 -65.93 -21.32 -14.98
N ALA A 20 -66.20 -21.82 -13.75
CA ALA A 20 -65.39 -22.63 -12.82
C ALA A 20 -64.56 -21.94 -11.71
N PRO A 21 -64.69 -22.39 -10.45
CA PRO A 21 -63.97 -21.81 -9.31
C PRO A 21 -62.53 -22.36 -9.24
N GLN A 22 -61.54 -21.47 -9.33
CA GLN A 22 -60.15 -21.85 -9.07
C GLN A 22 -59.87 -21.82 -7.57
N THR A 23 -59.38 -22.95 -7.08
CA THR A 23 -58.89 -23.19 -5.73
C THR A 23 -57.76 -22.22 -5.37
N ILE A 24 -57.93 -21.50 -4.26
CA ILE A 24 -56.90 -20.61 -3.71
C ILE A 24 -55.74 -21.46 -3.18
N HIS A 25 -54.67 -21.57 -3.96
CA HIS A 25 -53.40 -22.09 -3.47
C HIS A 25 -52.80 -21.11 -2.45
N LYS A 26 -52.77 -21.51 -1.17
CA LYS A 26 -51.99 -20.79 -0.14
C LYS A 26 -50.52 -20.74 -0.56
N PRO A 27 -49.85 -19.58 -0.55
CA PRO A 27 -48.44 -19.51 -0.93
C PRO A 27 -47.60 -20.31 0.06
N LYS A 28 -46.75 -21.17 -0.50
CA LYS A 28 -45.82 -22.03 0.25
C LYS A 28 -44.83 -21.13 0.98
N GLN A 29 -45.04 -20.89 2.27
CA GLN A 29 -44.12 -20.10 3.10
C GLN A 29 -42.71 -20.68 2.99
N SER A 30 -41.76 -19.84 2.54
CA SER A 30 -40.34 -20.17 2.46
C SER A 30 -39.82 -20.65 3.82
N LYS A 31 -38.93 -21.66 3.81
CA LYS A 31 -38.26 -22.17 5.03
C LYS A 31 -37.60 -21.02 5.82
N PHE A 32 -37.12 -20.00 5.13
CA PHE A 32 -36.54 -18.80 5.73
C PHE A 32 -37.56 -17.97 6.52
N HIS A 33 -38.80 -17.86 6.03
CA HIS A 33 -39.88 -17.16 6.70
C HIS A 33 -40.31 -17.87 8.00
N LYS A 34 -40.26 -19.20 8.04
CA LYS A 34 -40.53 -19.99 9.26
C LYS A 34 -39.42 -19.84 10.30
N ILE A 35 -38.17 -19.73 9.87
CA ILE A 35 -37.03 -19.47 10.75
C ILE A 35 -37.13 -18.08 11.35
N ILE A 36 -37.44 -17.05 10.54
CA ILE A 36 -37.66 -15.69 11.02
C ILE A 36 -38.85 -15.64 11.98
N GLN A 37 -39.98 -16.29 11.67
CA GLN A 37 -41.12 -16.36 12.57
C GLN A 37 -40.79 -17.09 13.88
N PHE A 38 -39.97 -18.14 13.85
CA PHE A 38 -39.48 -18.81 15.06
C PHE A 38 -38.65 -17.83 15.92
N PHE A 39 -37.71 -17.09 15.33
CA PHE A 39 -36.90 -16.11 16.06
C PHE A 39 -37.70 -14.90 16.56
N LEU A 40 -38.73 -14.47 15.83
CA LEU A 40 -39.65 -13.39 16.21
C LEU A 40 -40.70 -13.85 17.25
N SER A 41 -41.09 -15.13 17.26
CA SER A 41 -42.03 -15.69 18.26
C SER A 41 -41.48 -15.73 19.69
N PHE A 42 -40.19 -15.43 19.87
CA PHE A 42 -39.56 -15.26 21.18
C PHE A 42 -39.57 -13.81 21.69
N ASN A 43 -40.35 -12.90 21.10
CA ASN A 43 -40.69 -11.63 21.75
C ASN A 43 -41.66 -11.93 22.90
N ILE A 44 -41.11 -12.13 24.10
CA ILE A 44 -41.88 -12.31 25.32
C ILE A 44 -42.20 -10.92 25.88
N ASP A 45 -43.48 -10.65 26.08
CA ASP A 45 -43.96 -9.50 26.86
C ASP A 45 -43.25 -9.48 28.21
N ARG A 46 -42.58 -8.36 28.49
CA ARG A 46 -41.85 -8.11 29.73
C ARG A 46 -42.85 -7.90 30.86
N LYS A 47 -43.51 -8.97 31.31
CA LYS A 47 -44.37 -8.97 32.51
C LYS A 47 -43.87 -10.00 33.51
N GLU A 48 -43.30 -9.43 34.58
CA GLU A 48 -43.08 -9.94 35.93
C GLU A 48 -42.59 -11.38 36.11
N THR A 49 -41.30 -11.44 36.46
CA THR A 49 -40.71 -12.21 37.57
C THR A 49 -41.65 -13.15 38.33
N ASP A 50 -41.49 -14.45 38.10
CA ASP A 50 -41.44 -15.44 39.18
C ASP A 50 -40.53 -16.60 38.75
N ASP A 51 -39.87 -17.21 39.73
CA ASP A 51 -38.81 -18.23 39.63
C ASP A 51 -39.13 -19.39 38.66
N ASN A 52 -38.89 -19.18 37.36
CA ASN A 52 -39.18 -20.17 36.34
C ASN A 52 -37.92 -20.48 35.54
N SER A 53 -37.11 -21.41 36.08
CA SER A 53 -35.89 -21.95 35.45
C SER A 53 -36.06 -22.28 33.96
N GLN A 54 -37.27 -22.63 33.53
CA GLN A 54 -37.62 -22.90 32.13
C GLN A 54 -37.58 -21.65 31.23
N GLN A 55 -37.97 -20.47 31.73
CA GLN A 55 -37.89 -19.22 30.96
C GLN A 55 -36.44 -18.77 30.80
N HIS A 56 -35.64 -18.88 31.86
CA HIS A 56 -34.20 -18.62 31.83
C HIS A 56 -33.48 -19.57 30.85
N ALA A 57 -33.79 -20.87 30.87
CA ALA A 57 -33.23 -21.84 29.93
C ALA A 57 -33.57 -21.52 28.47
N LYS A 58 -34.79 -21.09 28.17
CA LYS A 58 -35.21 -20.69 26.81
C LYS A 58 -34.48 -19.43 26.33
N LEU A 59 -34.30 -18.43 27.21
CA LEU A 59 -33.57 -17.21 26.89
C LEU A 59 -32.08 -17.51 26.60
N VAL A 60 -31.45 -18.35 27.43
CA VAL A 60 -30.05 -18.77 27.27
C VAL A 60 -29.86 -19.58 25.99
N LEU A 61 -30.75 -20.53 25.68
CA LEU A 61 -30.67 -21.32 24.45
C LEU A 61 -30.81 -20.43 23.19
N ARG A 62 -31.72 -19.45 23.21
CA ARG A 62 -31.88 -18.48 22.12
C ARG A 62 -30.59 -17.68 21.90
N ALA A 63 -30.01 -17.15 22.98
CA ALA A 63 -28.76 -16.42 22.91
C ALA A 63 -27.63 -17.31 22.36
N PHE A 64 -27.51 -18.55 22.86
CA PHE A 64 -26.51 -19.52 22.40
C PHE A 64 -26.61 -19.81 20.90
N LEU A 65 -27.83 -20.04 20.37
CA LEU A 65 -28.03 -20.27 18.94
C LEU A 65 -27.62 -19.06 18.09
N ILE A 66 -27.93 -17.84 18.54
CA ILE A 66 -27.50 -16.61 17.87
C ILE A 66 -25.97 -16.50 17.87
N TYR A 67 -25.32 -16.79 19.00
CA TYR A 67 -23.86 -16.79 19.09
C TYR A 67 -23.22 -17.86 18.20
N MET A 68 -23.80 -19.07 18.12
CA MET A 68 -23.29 -20.13 17.23
C MET A 68 -23.39 -19.72 15.76
N ILE A 69 -24.49 -19.08 15.36
CA ILE A 69 -24.64 -18.54 14.00
C ILE A 69 -23.62 -17.41 13.77
N PHE A 70 -23.46 -16.50 14.72
CA PHE A 70 -22.52 -15.39 14.61
C PHE A 70 -21.06 -15.87 14.47
N VAL A 71 -20.62 -16.77 15.36
CA VAL A 71 -19.29 -17.38 15.31
C VAL A 71 -19.12 -18.18 14.02
N GLY A 72 -20.14 -18.93 13.59
CA GLY A 72 -20.10 -19.64 12.32
C GLY A 72 -19.88 -18.70 11.12
N ASN A 73 -20.56 -17.55 11.09
CA ASN A 73 -20.36 -16.54 10.04
C ASN A 73 -18.97 -15.92 10.11
N ILE A 74 -18.45 -15.62 11.30
CA ILE A 74 -17.08 -15.11 11.47
C ILE A 74 -16.07 -16.12 10.93
N LEU A 75 -16.23 -17.41 11.27
CA LEU A 75 -15.34 -18.46 10.78
C LEU A 75 -15.41 -18.60 9.27
N ILE A 76 -16.61 -18.58 8.68
CA ILE A 76 -16.79 -18.63 7.22
C ILE A 76 -16.07 -17.45 6.56
N VAL A 77 -16.28 -16.22 7.05
CA VAL A 77 -15.61 -15.04 6.51
C VAL A 77 -14.09 -15.15 6.67
N ALA A 78 -13.60 -15.60 7.82
CA ALA A 78 -12.16 -15.78 8.05
C ALA A 78 -11.55 -16.79 7.07
N PHE A 79 -12.16 -17.97 6.91
CA PHE A 79 -11.68 -19.00 5.99
C PHE A 79 -11.79 -18.61 4.51
N LEU A 80 -12.86 -17.91 4.13
CA LEU A 80 -13.04 -17.46 2.74
C LEU A 80 -12.21 -16.23 2.38
N SER A 81 -11.82 -15.41 3.38
CA SER A 81 -10.98 -14.23 3.17
C SER A 81 -9.51 -14.56 2.92
N GLN A 82 -9.05 -15.75 3.31
CA GLN A 82 -7.67 -16.18 3.13
C GLN A 82 -7.53 -17.09 1.91
N SER A 83 -6.58 -16.78 1.03
CA SER A 83 -6.22 -17.66 -0.07
C SER A 83 -5.04 -18.55 0.32
N LYS A 84 -5.02 -19.78 -0.20
CA LYS A 84 -3.86 -20.69 -0.04
C LYS A 84 -2.59 -20.15 -0.72
N TYR A 85 -2.74 -19.20 -1.64
CA TYR A 85 -1.65 -18.68 -2.45
C TYR A 85 -1.01 -17.42 -1.89
N ASP A 86 -1.63 -16.76 -0.90
CA ASP A 86 -1.13 -15.49 -0.36
C ASP A 86 0.30 -15.64 0.18
N PHE A 87 0.57 -16.75 0.88
CA PHE A 87 1.91 -17.10 1.37
C PHE A 87 2.94 -17.22 0.25
N PHE A 88 2.60 -17.85 -0.87
CA PHE A 88 3.53 -18.03 -1.99
C PHE A 88 3.82 -16.71 -2.70
N ILE A 89 2.81 -15.83 -2.82
CA ILE A 89 2.98 -14.50 -3.39
C ILE A 89 3.93 -13.68 -2.50
N THR A 90 3.69 -13.62 -1.19
CA THR A 90 4.55 -12.87 -0.27
C THR A 90 5.98 -13.41 -0.26
N ASN A 91 6.15 -14.74 -0.20
CA ASN A 91 7.46 -15.38 -0.22
C ASN A 91 8.22 -15.14 -1.54
N THR A 92 7.51 -15.02 -2.68
CA THR A 92 8.14 -14.69 -3.97
C THR A 92 8.71 -13.28 -3.96
N PHE A 93 7.96 -12.31 -3.43
CA PHE A 93 8.46 -10.94 -3.30
C PHE A 93 9.59 -10.84 -2.28
N GLU A 94 9.50 -11.54 -1.15
CA GLU A 94 10.57 -11.62 -0.15
C GLU A 94 11.86 -12.18 -0.74
N TYR A 95 11.76 -13.28 -1.50
CA TYR A 95 12.92 -13.87 -2.18
C TYR A 95 13.59 -12.88 -3.15
N HIS A 96 12.81 -12.14 -3.94
CA HIS A 96 13.34 -11.21 -4.95
C HIS A 96 13.75 -9.84 -4.41
N LEU A 97 13.24 -9.41 -3.26
CA LEU A 97 13.50 -8.08 -2.70
C LEU A 97 14.38 -8.10 -1.44
N ILE A 98 14.28 -9.14 -0.61
CA ILE A 98 14.98 -9.22 0.67
C ILE A 98 16.16 -10.19 0.58
N ASP A 99 15.93 -11.41 0.09
CA ASP A 99 16.96 -12.46 0.00
C ASP A 99 17.86 -12.33 -1.23
N ALA A 100 17.44 -11.54 -2.21
CA ALA A 100 18.18 -11.32 -3.44
C ALA A 100 19.53 -10.66 -3.14
N ARG A 101 20.60 -11.33 -3.55
CA ARG A 101 21.97 -10.85 -3.35
C ARG A 101 22.41 -9.91 -4.47
N PHE A 102 23.06 -8.82 -4.09
CA PHE A 102 23.61 -7.82 -5.01
C PHE A 102 25.08 -7.52 -4.68
N PRO A 103 25.89 -7.13 -5.68
CA PRO A 103 27.31 -6.84 -5.49
C PRO A 103 27.48 -5.52 -4.76
N VAL A 104 28.41 -5.44 -3.81
CA VAL A 104 28.87 -4.19 -3.20
C VAL A 104 29.83 -3.48 -4.15
N LYS A 105 29.77 -2.14 -4.23
CA LYS A 105 30.71 -1.37 -5.05
C LYS A 105 32.16 -1.60 -4.58
N SER A 106 33.03 -1.98 -5.52
CA SER A 106 34.45 -2.35 -5.29
C SER A 106 35.31 -1.27 -4.62
N ALA A 107 34.88 0.00 -4.60
CA ALA A 107 35.57 1.10 -3.92
C ALA A 107 35.70 0.91 -2.38
N TRP A 108 34.95 -0.01 -1.77
CA TRP A 108 35.14 -0.42 -0.37
C TRP A 108 36.15 -1.57 -0.21
N LEU A 109 36.39 -2.36 -1.27
CA LEU A 109 37.34 -3.48 -1.26
C LEU A 109 38.80 -3.00 -1.38
N GLU A 110 39.04 -1.84 -1.98
CA GLU A 110 40.37 -1.23 -2.12
C GLU A 110 40.78 -0.37 -0.90
N ARG A 111 39.85 -0.04 -0.01
CA ARG A 111 40.15 0.73 1.21
C ARG A 111 40.80 -0.17 2.27
N ASN A 112 41.79 0.40 2.96
CA ASN A 112 42.56 -0.20 4.06
C ASN A 112 41.77 -1.25 4.86
N ILE A 113 42.21 -2.52 4.82
CA ILE A 113 41.50 -3.71 5.35
C ILE A 113 40.96 -3.51 6.78
N ARG A 114 41.63 -2.67 7.57
CA ARG A 114 41.26 -2.33 8.96
C ARG A 114 39.88 -1.67 9.10
N TYR A 115 39.41 -0.92 8.10
CA TYR A 115 38.14 -0.17 8.13
C TYR A 115 37.07 -0.76 7.20
N ASN A 116 37.32 -1.93 6.61
CA ASN A 116 36.34 -2.59 5.76
C ASN A 116 35.24 -3.22 6.65
N PRO A 117 33.97 -2.77 6.55
CA PRO A 117 32.87 -3.35 7.34
C PRO A 117 32.61 -4.82 6.99
N TYR A 118 33.14 -5.31 5.86
CA TYR A 118 32.94 -6.66 5.33
C TYR A 118 34.16 -7.59 5.49
N LYS A 119 35.13 -7.20 6.33
CA LYS A 119 36.41 -7.91 6.51
C LYS A 119 36.30 -9.41 6.84
N ASN A 120 35.19 -9.85 7.42
CA ASN A 120 34.98 -11.25 7.84
C ASN A 120 34.23 -12.11 6.82
N ALA A 121 33.82 -11.54 5.69
CA ALA A 121 33.00 -12.22 4.70
C ALA A 121 33.82 -12.43 3.42
N GLN A 122 34.71 -13.42 3.45
CA GLN A 122 35.51 -13.83 2.30
C GLN A 122 34.66 -14.68 1.35
N ASN A 123 34.48 -14.23 0.10
CA ASN A 123 33.91 -15.06 -0.96
C ASN A 123 35.00 -15.94 -1.59
N LYS A 124 34.74 -17.25 -1.65
CA LYS A 124 35.55 -18.31 -2.28
C LYS A 124 35.69 -18.18 -3.80
N TYR A 125 35.02 -17.21 -4.41
CA TYR A 125 35.03 -16.93 -5.84
C TYR A 125 35.39 -15.45 -6.00
N GLY A 126 36.57 -15.21 -6.59
CA GLY A 126 37.17 -13.88 -6.70
C GLY A 126 36.21 -12.81 -7.22
N ASP A 127 36.36 -11.64 -6.61
CA ASP A 127 36.16 -10.31 -7.21
C ASP A 127 34.79 -9.62 -7.07
N ALA A 128 33.76 -10.25 -6.50
CA ALA A 128 32.56 -9.52 -6.06
C ALA A 128 32.07 -9.97 -4.68
N PHE A 129 32.13 -9.06 -3.71
CA PHE A 129 31.49 -9.24 -2.42
C PHE A 129 29.98 -8.99 -2.59
N MET A 130 29.15 -9.96 -2.22
CA MET A 130 27.70 -9.95 -2.42
C MET A 130 26.99 -9.88 -1.08
N ILE A 131 26.01 -9.00 -0.94
CA ILE A 131 25.17 -8.85 0.26
C ILE A 131 23.69 -8.95 -0.09
N ASP A 132 22.87 -9.26 0.90
CA ASP A 132 21.40 -9.16 0.84
C ASP A 132 20.88 -7.90 1.56
N PHE A 133 19.55 -7.70 1.57
CA PHE A 133 18.92 -6.52 2.16
C PHE A 133 19.24 -6.38 3.66
N ASN A 134 19.29 -7.49 4.41
CA ASN A 134 19.51 -7.48 5.85
C ASN A 134 20.97 -7.14 6.22
N GLN A 135 21.87 -7.16 5.24
CA GLN A 135 23.29 -6.89 5.39
C GLN A 135 23.70 -5.46 4.95
N ILE A 136 22.73 -4.63 4.54
CA ILE A 136 22.95 -3.21 4.19
C ILE A 136 23.51 -2.46 5.41
N ALA A 137 24.66 -1.83 5.25
CA ALA A 137 25.36 -1.13 6.34
C ALA A 137 25.69 0.33 6.02
N THR A 138 25.70 0.71 4.75
CA THR A 138 26.08 2.04 4.28
C THR A 138 25.05 2.63 3.32
N PHE A 139 25.07 3.96 3.15
CA PHE A 139 24.22 4.61 2.14
C PHE A 139 24.52 4.13 0.72
N ASP A 140 25.77 3.83 0.40
CA ASP A 140 26.12 3.31 -0.93
C ASP A 140 25.48 1.94 -1.18
N ASP A 141 25.35 1.10 -0.16
CA ASP A 141 24.66 -0.18 -0.27
C ASP A 141 23.16 -0.01 -0.54
N ILE A 142 22.52 1.00 0.07
CA ILE A 142 21.11 1.32 -0.22
C ILE A 142 20.95 1.69 -1.71
N TRP A 143 21.82 2.52 -2.25
CA TRP A 143 21.75 2.91 -3.67
C TRP A 143 22.08 1.74 -4.60
N GLN A 144 23.00 0.88 -4.18
CA GLN A 144 23.33 -0.33 -4.91
C GLN A 144 22.16 -1.32 -4.91
N PHE A 145 21.50 -1.51 -3.77
CA PHE A 145 20.25 -2.27 -3.64
C PHE A 145 19.15 -1.71 -4.54
N MET A 146 18.98 -0.38 -4.57
CA MET A 146 18.02 0.26 -5.46
C MET A 146 18.31 -0.02 -6.92
N ASN A 147 19.55 0.11 -7.35
CA ASN A 147 19.92 -0.11 -8.74
C ASN A 147 19.83 -1.60 -9.13
N GLU A 148 20.42 -2.48 -8.33
CA GLU A 148 20.59 -3.90 -8.66
C GLU A 148 19.40 -4.76 -8.29
N THR A 149 18.64 -4.45 -7.25
CA THR A 149 17.49 -5.26 -6.82
C THR A 149 16.19 -4.62 -7.31
N ILE A 150 15.88 -3.40 -6.86
CA ILE A 150 14.63 -2.71 -7.24
C ILE A 150 14.58 -2.46 -8.76
N GLY A 151 15.67 -1.98 -9.35
CA GLY A 151 15.78 -1.81 -10.80
C GLY A 151 15.53 -3.10 -11.56
N ASN A 152 16.10 -4.22 -11.11
CA ASN A 152 15.93 -5.49 -11.78
C ASN A 152 14.54 -6.10 -11.61
N VAL A 153 13.87 -5.92 -10.46
CA VAL A 153 12.53 -6.46 -10.22
C VAL A 153 11.45 -5.63 -10.93
N PHE A 154 11.55 -4.30 -10.88
CA PHE A 154 10.46 -3.42 -11.32
C PHE A 154 10.68 -2.78 -12.70
N TYR A 155 11.94 -2.58 -13.13
CA TYR A 155 12.27 -1.81 -14.33
C TYR A 155 12.93 -2.62 -15.44
N ARG A 156 13.44 -3.82 -15.16
CA ARG A 156 14.04 -4.69 -16.17
C ARG A 156 13.02 -5.06 -17.24
N SER A 157 13.34 -4.74 -18.48
CA SER A 157 12.52 -5.15 -19.63
C SER A 157 12.67 -6.66 -19.86
N HIS A 158 11.57 -7.40 -19.73
CA HIS A 158 11.52 -8.80 -20.13
C HIS A 158 11.31 -8.90 -21.65
N VAL A 159 11.98 -9.85 -22.30
CA VAL A 159 12.08 -9.98 -23.78
C VAL A 159 10.71 -10.08 -24.48
N TRP A 160 9.65 -10.50 -23.79
CA TRP A 160 8.30 -10.58 -24.35
C TRP A 160 7.53 -9.25 -24.31
N GLN A 161 7.99 -8.27 -23.52
CA GLN A 161 7.46 -6.89 -23.50
C GLN A 161 7.97 -6.04 -24.67
N SER A 162 8.92 -6.53 -25.48
CA SER A 162 9.32 -5.88 -26.73
C SER A 162 8.34 -6.14 -27.89
N ASN A 163 7.26 -6.91 -27.66
CA ASN A 163 6.23 -7.12 -28.67
C ASN A 163 5.37 -5.84 -28.83
N PRO A 164 5.38 -5.16 -30.00
CA PRO A 164 4.64 -3.93 -30.23
C PRO A 164 3.13 -4.03 -29.98
N ALA A 165 2.55 -5.24 -30.05
CA ALA A 165 1.13 -5.47 -29.73
C ALA A 165 0.81 -5.26 -28.24
N VAL A 166 1.64 -5.79 -27.32
CA VAL A 166 1.56 -5.55 -25.86
C VAL A 166 1.90 -4.09 -25.53
N THR A 167 2.72 -3.48 -26.37
CA THR A 167 3.27 -2.13 -26.21
C THR A 167 2.25 -1.01 -26.49
N SER A 168 1.12 -1.32 -27.13
CA SER A 168 0.05 -0.37 -27.41
C SER A 168 -0.76 0.03 -26.18
N GLN A 169 -0.77 -0.81 -25.13
CA GLN A 169 -1.33 -0.52 -23.82
C GLN A 169 -0.23 0.10 -22.94
N ARG A 170 -0.03 1.42 -23.08
CA ARG A 170 1.00 2.18 -22.37
C ARG A 170 0.94 2.08 -20.83
N SER A 171 -0.13 1.53 -20.26
CA SER A 171 -0.40 1.49 -18.81
C SER A 171 -0.10 0.16 -18.10
N ILE A 172 0.21 -0.93 -18.82
CA ILE A 172 0.31 -2.27 -18.23
C ILE A 172 1.78 -2.70 -18.15
N ARG A 173 2.32 -2.81 -16.93
CA ARG A 173 3.68 -3.29 -16.67
C ARG A 173 3.65 -4.58 -15.86
N TRP A 174 4.23 -5.64 -16.41
CA TRP A 174 4.39 -6.90 -15.70
C TRP A 174 5.76 -6.97 -15.04
N ILE A 175 5.79 -7.44 -13.79
CA ILE A 175 6.99 -7.71 -13.00
C ILE A 175 7.03 -9.19 -12.65
N LEU A 176 8.24 -9.76 -12.60
CA LEU A 176 8.46 -11.19 -12.33
C LEU A 176 7.57 -12.11 -13.20
N ASP A 177 7.33 -11.70 -14.45
CA ASP A 177 6.50 -12.37 -15.46
C ASP A 177 5.00 -12.60 -15.14
N HIS A 178 4.57 -12.45 -13.88
CA HIS A 178 3.24 -12.87 -13.43
C HIS A 178 2.45 -11.80 -12.68
N PHE A 179 3.09 -10.71 -12.24
CA PHE A 179 2.42 -9.68 -11.44
C PHE A 179 2.25 -8.38 -12.22
N LEU A 180 1.05 -7.80 -12.17
CA LEU A 180 0.79 -6.48 -12.73
C LEU A 180 1.22 -5.40 -11.73
N MET A 181 2.09 -4.50 -12.16
CA MET A 181 2.44 -3.29 -11.44
C MET A 181 1.40 -2.19 -11.73
N ILE A 182 0.84 -1.65 -10.66
CA ILE A 182 -0.12 -0.53 -10.69
C ILE A 182 0.61 0.73 -10.23
N GLY A 183 0.47 1.83 -10.98
CA GLY A 183 1.11 3.10 -10.67
C GLY A 183 2.63 3.08 -10.87
N VAL A 184 3.33 3.79 -9.98
CA VAL A 184 4.79 3.94 -9.95
C VAL A 184 5.34 3.74 -8.53
N ILE A 185 6.64 3.49 -8.43
CA ILE A 185 7.33 3.51 -7.14
C ILE A 185 7.51 4.96 -6.72
N ARG A 186 7.09 5.26 -5.49
CA ARG A 186 7.28 6.56 -4.85
C ARG A 186 8.36 6.42 -3.78
N MET A 187 9.32 7.34 -3.81
CA MET A 187 10.34 7.48 -2.77
C MET A 187 9.98 8.66 -1.87
N ARG A 188 10.13 8.45 -0.56
CA ARG A 188 9.88 9.50 0.43
C ARG A 188 11.03 9.62 1.42
N GLN A 189 11.36 10.87 1.75
CA GLN A 189 12.29 11.21 2.82
C GLN A 189 11.69 12.26 3.74
N VAL A 190 11.92 12.06 5.03
CA VAL A 190 11.75 13.11 6.04
C VAL A 190 13.10 13.71 6.35
N ARG A 191 13.18 14.99 6.70
CA ARG A 191 14.44 15.65 7.09
C ARG A 191 14.26 16.35 8.43
N VAL A 192 15.35 16.56 9.19
CA VAL A 192 15.31 17.39 10.41
C VAL A 192 16.11 18.66 10.21
N LYS A 193 15.64 19.73 10.85
CA LYS A 193 16.29 21.03 10.76
C LYS A 193 17.61 20.98 11.54
N ALA A 194 18.65 21.59 10.96
CA ALA A 194 19.92 21.75 11.67
C ALA A 194 19.73 22.67 12.89
N GLU A 195 20.35 22.30 13.99
CA GLU A 195 20.39 23.07 15.23
C GLU A 195 21.85 23.36 15.60
N LYS A 196 22.07 24.45 16.36
CA LYS A 196 23.40 24.73 16.89
C LYS A 196 23.81 23.62 17.87
N CYS A 197 24.99 23.07 17.64
CA CYS A 197 25.59 22.08 18.51
C CYS A 197 25.88 22.64 19.90
N ASN A 198 25.46 21.94 20.96
CA ASN A 198 25.98 22.18 22.30
C ASN A 198 27.26 21.36 22.49
N ILE A 199 28.37 21.85 21.95
CA ILE A 199 29.68 21.19 21.96
C ILE A 199 30.72 22.06 22.69
N PRO A 200 31.78 21.45 23.23
CA PRO A 200 32.90 22.21 23.79
C PRO A 200 33.47 23.20 22.75
N LYS A 201 33.84 24.41 23.21
CA LYS A 201 34.38 25.47 22.35
C LYS A 201 35.60 25.05 21.52
N SER A 202 36.37 24.06 21.98
CA SER A 202 37.49 23.51 21.22
C SER A 202 37.09 22.90 19.88
N TYR A 203 35.82 22.52 19.70
CA TYR A 203 35.29 21.89 18.49
C TYR A 203 34.30 22.78 17.73
N SER A 204 34.02 24.00 18.23
CA SER A 204 33.01 24.87 17.61
C SER A 204 33.40 25.34 16.20
N ASP A 205 34.71 25.37 15.91
CA ASP A 205 35.22 25.76 14.60
C ASP A 205 35.18 24.59 13.60
N GLU A 206 35.10 23.34 14.08
CA GLU A 206 35.08 22.13 13.26
C GLU A 206 33.65 21.61 13.02
N ILE A 207 32.75 21.79 13.98
CA ILE A 207 31.38 21.27 13.93
C ILE A 207 30.40 22.43 14.01
N ALA A 208 29.91 22.85 12.84
CA ALA A 208 28.97 23.98 12.73
C ALA A 208 27.51 23.59 13.04
N ASP A 209 27.08 22.43 12.53
CA ASP A 209 25.67 22.01 12.54
C ASP A 209 25.49 20.65 13.20
N CYS A 210 24.44 20.53 14.02
CA CYS A 210 24.00 19.27 14.62
C CYS A 210 22.59 18.93 14.15
N TYR A 211 22.34 17.64 13.95
CA TYR A 211 21.03 17.13 13.58
C TYR A 211 20.44 16.36 14.76
N PRO A 212 19.36 16.85 15.38
CA PRO A 212 18.69 16.14 16.46
C PRO A 212 18.01 14.86 15.97
N ALA A 213 17.61 14.01 16.91
CA ALA A 213 16.72 12.90 16.61
C ALA A 213 15.40 13.41 16.00
N TYR A 214 14.83 12.61 15.10
CA TYR A 214 13.58 12.96 14.43
C TYR A 214 12.43 13.14 15.43
N SER A 215 11.68 14.22 15.25
CA SER A 215 10.37 14.42 15.87
C SER A 215 9.54 15.33 14.96
N LEU A 216 8.21 15.27 15.09
CA LEU A 216 7.30 16.08 14.27
C LEU A 216 7.63 17.59 14.35
N ASN A 217 8.06 18.07 15.52
CA ASN A 217 8.36 19.48 15.77
C ASN A 217 9.76 19.91 15.28
N LYS A 218 10.64 18.95 14.97
CA LYS A 218 12.02 19.22 14.52
C LYS A 218 12.23 18.91 13.03
N LYS A 219 11.15 18.66 12.29
CA LYS A 219 11.23 18.42 10.85
C LYS A 219 11.74 19.66 10.11
N ASP A 220 12.54 19.40 9.08
CA ASP A 220 12.89 20.39 8.09
C ASP A 220 11.81 20.41 7.01
N THR A 221 11.26 21.60 6.78
CA THR A 221 10.26 21.87 5.74
C THR A 221 10.78 22.85 4.70
N ASP A 222 12.03 23.31 4.85
CA ASP A 222 12.61 24.31 3.96
C ASP A 222 13.00 23.63 2.63
N PRO A 223 12.77 24.28 1.47
CA PRO A 223 13.22 23.72 0.19
C PRO A 223 14.75 23.65 0.14
N PHE A 224 15.28 22.68 -0.61
CA PHE A 224 16.73 22.46 -0.71
C PHE A 224 17.16 22.04 -2.12
N GLY A 225 18.47 21.97 -2.38
CA GLY A 225 19.00 21.56 -3.68
C GLY A 225 19.25 22.71 -4.67
N PRO A 226 19.63 22.40 -5.92
CA PRO A 226 19.98 23.40 -6.91
C PRO A 226 18.75 24.26 -7.30
N ILE A 227 18.87 25.57 -7.10
CA ILE A 227 17.83 26.58 -7.42
C ILE A 227 17.60 26.71 -8.93
N THR A 228 18.58 26.31 -9.75
CA THR A 228 18.54 26.34 -11.22
C THR A 228 18.48 24.92 -11.77
N PHE A 229 17.29 24.51 -12.20
CA PHE A 229 17.08 23.22 -12.86
C PHE A 229 17.67 23.26 -14.28
N SER A 230 18.84 22.66 -14.50
CA SER A 230 19.26 22.34 -15.87
C SER A 230 18.56 21.07 -16.32
N ASP A 231 17.58 21.19 -17.23
CA ASP A 231 17.05 20.13 -18.08
C ASP A 231 16.72 18.76 -17.46
N SER A 232 16.43 18.66 -16.15
CA SER A 232 15.73 17.49 -15.61
C SER A 232 14.32 17.51 -16.20
N THR A 233 14.09 16.70 -17.23
CA THR A 233 12.94 16.75 -18.15
C THR A 233 11.59 16.40 -17.53
N GLU A 234 11.50 16.13 -16.22
CA GLU A 234 10.28 15.64 -15.58
C GLU A 234 9.86 16.48 -14.38
N ILE A 235 8.60 16.93 -14.40
CA ILE A 235 7.98 17.81 -13.40
C ILE A 235 8.04 17.20 -11.98
N ASN A 236 8.02 15.87 -11.88
CA ASN A 236 7.99 15.14 -10.62
C ASN A 236 9.32 15.21 -9.85
N MET A 237 10.47 15.25 -10.54
CA MET A 237 11.78 15.37 -9.89
C MET A 237 11.99 16.76 -9.28
N LYS A 238 11.38 17.80 -9.86
CA LYS A 238 11.42 19.16 -9.32
C LYS A 238 10.67 19.28 -8.00
N GLN A 239 9.58 18.53 -7.84
CA GLN A 239 8.79 18.53 -6.62
C GLN A 239 9.52 17.85 -5.45
N ALA A 240 10.43 16.91 -5.74
CA ALA A 240 11.21 16.21 -4.72
C ALA A 240 12.10 17.09 -3.84
N TRP A 241 12.38 18.32 -4.28
CA TRP A 241 13.16 19.31 -3.52
C TRP A 241 12.32 20.18 -2.58
N ASN A 242 11.00 20.08 -2.69
CA ASN A 242 10.03 20.86 -1.92
C ASN A 242 9.30 19.96 -0.93
N TYR A 243 9.09 20.48 0.27
CA TYR A 243 8.34 19.75 1.30
C TYR A 243 6.86 19.66 0.93
N MET A 244 6.26 18.49 1.16
CA MET A 244 4.83 18.22 0.98
C MET A 244 4.21 17.79 2.30
N SER A 245 3.04 18.35 2.64
CA SER A 245 2.29 17.95 3.84
C SER A 245 1.66 16.56 3.64
N ALA A 246 1.29 15.90 4.75
CA ALA A 246 0.61 14.60 4.71
C ALA A 246 -0.65 14.65 3.82
N ASP A 247 -1.45 15.72 3.92
CA ASP A 247 -2.65 15.92 3.10
C ASP A 247 -2.33 16.02 1.60
N THR A 248 -1.25 16.72 1.24
CA THR A 248 -0.82 16.83 -0.17
C THR A 248 -0.31 15.49 -0.71
N THR A 249 0.40 14.74 0.13
CA THR A 249 0.94 13.43 -0.27
C THR A 249 -0.11 12.30 -0.29
N GLY A 250 -1.21 12.46 0.46
CA GLY A 250 -2.20 11.42 0.72
C GLY A 250 -1.70 10.27 1.61
N MET A 251 -0.52 10.38 2.22
CA MET A 251 0.09 9.31 3.00
C MET A 251 -0.31 9.36 4.49
N GLY A 252 -0.51 8.19 5.08
CA GLY A 252 -0.75 8.04 6.53
C GLY A 252 0.55 8.05 7.33
N SER A 253 0.44 7.96 8.66
CA SER A 253 1.61 7.79 9.52
C SER A 253 2.11 6.34 9.53
N TYR A 254 3.43 6.17 9.57
CA TYR A 254 4.11 4.89 9.70
C TYR A 254 4.96 4.86 10.99
N SER A 255 4.78 3.83 11.81
CA SER A 255 5.60 3.60 13.01
C SER A 255 6.72 2.61 12.69
N GLY A 256 7.95 3.12 12.62
CA GLY A 256 9.15 2.31 12.45
C GLY A 256 9.85 2.02 13.77
N GLN A 257 10.97 1.30 13.71
CA GLN A 257 11.75 0.89 14.89
C GLN A 257 12.26 2.07 15.74
N TYR A 258 12.60 3.19 15.10
CA TYR A 258 13.24 4.35 15.74
C TYR A 258 12.32 5.56 15.92
N GLY A 259 11.05 5.46 15.53
CA GLY A 259 10.10 6.57 15.65
C GLY A 259 8.87 6.43 14.77
N THR A 260 7.92 7.33 14.95
CA THR A 260 6.72 7.46 14.12
C THR A 260 6.88 8.61 13.16
N TYR A 261 6.68 8.34 11.88
CA TYR A 261 6.79 9.29 10.78
C TYR A 261 5.39 9.53 10.24
N ASP A 262 4.92 10.78 10.19
CA ASP A 262 3.65 11.10 9.52
C ASP A 262 3.80 10.97 7.99
N GLY A 263 2.74 11.21 7.22
CA GLY A 263 2.78 11.09 5.74
C GLY A 263 3.56 12.18 5.02
N SER A 264 4.00 13.22 5.71
CA SER A 264 4.69 14.35 5.08
C SER A 264 6.12 14.02 4.65
N GLY A 265 6.71 14.90 3.83
CA GLY A 265 8.11 14.84 3.48
C GLY A 265 8.42 15.31 2.06
N TYR A 266 9.61 14.95 1.61
CA TYR A 266 10.08 15.17 0.26
C TYR A 266 9.82 13.91 -0.55
N VAL A 267 9.08 14.05 -1.64
CA VAL A 267 8.51 12.92 -2.38
C VAL A 267 8.95 12.97 -3.84
N ALA A 268 9.37 11.83 -4.35
CA ALA A 268 9.74 11.67 -5.74
C ALA A 268 9.06 10.42 -6.31
N ASP A 269 8.40 10.61 -7.46
CA ASP A 269 7.79 9.52 -8.20
C ASP A 269 8.72 9.08 -9.31
N LEU A 270 9.13 7.82 -9.27
CA LEU A 270 10.02 7.24 -10.27
C LEU A 270 9.26 7.08 -11.59
N ALA A 271 9.89 7.45 -12.71
CA ALA A 271 9.22 7.51 -14.01
C ALA A 271 8.59 6.16 -14.39
N GLN A 272 7.31 6.19 -14.79
CA GLN A 272 6.55 4.98 -15.14
C GLN A 272 7.02 4.33 -16.46
N TYR A 273 7.53 5.16 -17.38
CA TYR A 273 7.44 4.87 -18.82
C TYR A 273 8.73 4.52 -19.51
N GLU A 274 9.89 4.55 -18.83
CA GLU A 274 11.12 4.21 -19.52
C GLU A 274 11.50 2.73 -19.43
N ARG A 275 11.78 2.17 -20.61
CA ARG A 275 12.00 0.75 -20.86
C ARG A 275 13.46 0.35 -20.68
N THR A 276 14.30 1.25 -20.16
CA THR A 276 15.73 1.02 -20.04
C THR A 276 16.18 1.26 -18.61
N ASN A 277 16.92 0.30 -18.05
CA ASN A 277 17.59 0.46 -16.76
C ASN A 277 18.42 1.75 -16.69
N LYS A 278 18.90 2.27 -17.83
CA LYS A 278 19.73 3.48 -17.91
C LYS A 278 19.06 4.72 -17.32
N ARG A 279 17.78 4.98 -17.60
CA ARG A 279 17.10 6.15 -17.01
C ARG A 279 16.72 5.94 -15.58
N PHE A 280 16.31 4.73 -15.20
CA PHE A 280 16.14 4.40 -13.77
C PHE A 280 17.43 4.68 -12.99
N THR A 281 18.60 4.28 -13.52
CA THR A 281 19.90 4.60 -12.90
C THR A 281 20.17 6.12 -12.88
N ASN A 282 19.78 6.87 -13.91
CA ASN A 282 19.93 8.34 -13.92
C ASN A 282 19.03 9.01 -12.87
N ASP A 283 17.76 8.62 -12.81
CA ASP A 283 16.80 9.09 -11.81
C ASP A 283 17.32 8.77 -10.41
N LEU A 284 17.83 7.55 -10.18
CA LEU A 284 18.46 7.16 -8.91
C LEU A 284 19.69 8.02 -8.59
N ASN A 285 20.49 8.42 -9.56
CA ASN A 285 21.64 9.29 -9.33
C ASN A 285 21.21 10.71 -8.94
N GLU A 286 20.14 11.25 -9.53
CA GLU A 286 19.57 12.53 -9.11
C GLU A 286 18.95 12.44 -7.70
N LEU A 287 18.22 11.35 -7.44
CA LEU A 287 17.64 11.06 -6.14
C LEU A 287 18.72 10.83 -5.08
N LYS A 288 19.87 10.26 -5.44
CA LYS A 288 21.03 10.16 -4.55
C LYS A 288 21.43 11.54 -4.02
N LEU A 289 21.39 12.58 -4.86
CA LEU A 289 21.70 13.96 -4.44
C LEU A 289 20.64 14.53 -3.48
N ILE A 290 19.37 14.17 -3.66
CA ILE A 290 18.24 14.58 -2.81
C ILE A 290 18.34 13.89 -1.45
N PHE A 291 18.56 12.59 -1.46
CA PHE A 291 18.41 11.71 -0.30
C PHE A 291 19.73 11.45 0.45
N MET A 292 20.88 12.00 0.03
CA MET A 292 22.20 11.71 0.62
C MET A 292 22.45 12.24 2.04
N ARG A 293 21.52 12.99 2.64
CA ARG A 293 21.69 13.53 4.00
C ARG A 293 20.70 12.93 5.00
N PHE A 294 21.23 11.94 5.73
CA PHE A 294 21.00 11.64 7.15
C PHE A 294 19.56 11.57 7.68
N HIS A 295 18.59 10.91 7.03
CA HIS A 295 17.30 10.65 7.68
C HIS A 295 16.60 9.39 7.18
N PRO A 296 15.67 8.81 7.95
CA PRO A 296 14.94 7.60 7.55
C PRO A 296 14.20 7.80 6.23
N PHE A 297 14.30 6.80 5.36
CA PHE A 297 13.64 6.72 4.05
C PHE A 297 12.59 5.62 4.09
N SER A 298 11.47 5.83 3.42
CA SER A 298 10.48 4.78 3.17
C SER A 298 10.25 4.60 1.67
N PHE A 299 10.06 3.35 1.27
CA PHE A 299 9.54 2.98 -0.04
C PHE A 299 8.06 2.69 0.12
N GLU A 300 7.24 3.44 -0.60
CA GLU A 300 5.79 3.26 -0.55
C GLU A 300 5.25 3.18 -1.99
N ARG A 301 4.33 2.24 -2.21
CA ARG A 301 3.62 2.12 -3.50
C ARG A 301 2.45 3.11 -3.47
N MET A 302 2.34 3.95 -4.50
CA MET A 302 1.09 4.69 -4.72
C MET A 302 0.01 3.73 -5.25
N VAL A 303 -1.08 3.63 -4.51
CA VAL A 303 -2.37 3.21 -5.07
C VAL A 303 -3.13 4.51 -5.31
N GLU A 304 -3.28 4.92 -6.56
CA GLU A 304 -4.23 5.97 -6.92
C GLU A 304 -5.64 5.47 -6.55
N THR A 305 -6.31 6.20 -5.64
CA THR A 305 -7.74 6.03 -5.34
C THR A 305 -8.59 6.79 -6.35
#